data_AF-A0A1G9FPF3-F1
#
_entry.id   AF-A0A1G9FPF3-F1
#
_cell.length_a   1.000
_cell.length_b   1.000
_cell.length_c   1.000
_cell.angle_alpha   90.00
_cell.angle_beta   90.00
_cell.angle_gamma   90.00
#
_symmetry.space_group_name_H-M   'P 1'
#
loop_
_entity.id
_entity.type
_entity.pdbx_description
1 polymer ?
#
loop_
_entity_poly.entity_id
_entity_poly.type
_entity_poly.pdbx_seq_one_letter_code
_entity_poly.pdbx_strand_id
1 'polypeptide(L)'
;MATGKIETFGDGTPYIPAGGWRVFFAWIVDFTVYLVGVVVGFVTLAAMDLVVDLGDNIPVFGLLGLLFGVPLLYGLCFRNGRGLGAVWAGTRLVRRSDGGRIGAKGPWAMLVRTILLPLLIIGVVAGGGYAPDMIKRVSIDVAKTRRLQEERRAGYLPPRV
;
A
#
# COMPACT_ATOMS: atom_id res chain seq x y z
N MET A 1 -25.63 11.77 -3.90
CA MET A 1 -25.19 10.80 -2.87
C MET A 1 -24.31 9.76 -3.54
N ALA A 2 -23.05 9.60 -3.12
CA ALA A 2 -22.17 8.61 -3.75
C ALA A 2 -22.42 7.23 -3.11
N THR A 3 -23.20 6.40 -3.80
CA THR A 3 -23.62 5.04 -3.42
C THR A 3 -22.42 4.07 -3.43
N GLY A 4 -21.57 4.15 -2.41
CA GLY A 4 -20.59 3.08 -2.15
C GLY A 4 -21.30 1.89 -1.53
N LYS A 5 -21.10 0.68 -2.05
CA LYS A 5 -21.57 -0.56 -1.41
C LYS A 5 -20.98 -0.63 0.00
N ILE A 6 -21.83 -0.59 1.02
CA ILE A 6 -21.40 -0.76 2.41
C ILE A 6 -21.04 -2.23 2.61
N GLU A 7 -19.84 -2.47 3.12
CA GLU A 7 -19.35 -3.80 3.47
C GLU A 7 -19.14 -3.89 4.99
N THR A 8 -18.99 -5.10 5.50
CA THR A 8 -18.69 -5.35 6.91
C THR A 8 -17.34 -6.03 7.05
N PHE A 9 -16.58 -5.61 8.06
CA PHE A 9 -15.43 -6.37 8.53
C PHE A 9 -15.89 -7.68 9.19
N GLY A 10 -14.95 -8.59 9.47
CA GLY A 10 -15.25 -9.86 10.15
C GLY A 10 -15.87 -9.71 11.54
N ASP A 11 -15.67 -8.56 12.19
CA ASP A 11 -16.27 -8.19 13.49
C ASP A 11 -17.66 -7.53 13.37
N GLY A 12 -18.21 -7.42 12.15
CA GLY A 12 -19.50 -6.77 11.88
C GLY A 12 -19.44 -5.24 11.79
N THR A 13 -18.28 -4.63 11.96
CA THR A 13 -18.12 -3.17 11.82
C THR A 13 -18.27 -2.77 10.34
N PRO A 14 -19.19 -1.84 10.00
CA PRO A 14 -19.42 -1.44 8.62
C PRO A 14 -18.33 -0.48 8.13
N TYR A 15 -17.97 -0.61 6.85
CA TYR A 15 -17.02 0.26 6.17
C TYR A 15 -17.40 0.49 4.71
N ILE A 16 -16.79 1.51 4.10
CA ILE A 16 -16.92 1.76 2.67
C ILE A 16 -15.56 1.46 2.00
N PRO A 17 -15.49 0.45 1.11
CA PRO A 17 -14.26 0.15 0.40
C PRO A 17 -13.83 1.36 -0.44
N ALA A 18 -12.52 1.55 -0.55
CA ALA A 18 -11.96 2.55 -1.44
C ALA A 18 -12.25 2.15 -2.90
N GLY A 19 -12.65 3.11 -3.72
CA GLY A 19 -12.83 2.87 -5.16
C GLY A 19 -11.50 2.46 -5.82
N GLY A 20 -11.57 1.56 -6.81
CA GLY A 20 -10.39 1.02 -7.50
C GLY A 20 -9.41 2.10 -7.98
N TRP A 21 -9.92 3.19 -8.55
CA TRP A 21 -9.10 4.33 -8.98
C TRP A 21 -8.33 5.01 -7.83
N ARG A 22 -8.93 5.18 -6.65
CA ARG A 22 -8.23 5.76 -5.48
C ARG A 22 -7.11 4.84 -5.00
N VAL A 23 -7.36 3.53 -5.01
CA VAL A 23 -6.35 2.52 -4.65
C VAL A 23 -5.21 2.51 -5.68
N PHE A 24 -5.54 2.62 -6.96
CA PHE A 24 -4.59 2.69 -8.06
C PHE A 24 -3.72 3.94 -7.99
N PHE A 25 -4.29 5.14 -7.81
CA PHE A 25 -3.48 6.35 -7.65
C PHE A 25 -2.63 6.34 -6.38
N ALA A 26 -3.16 5.82 -5.27
CA ALA A 26 -2.35 5.59 -4.08
C ALA A 26 -1.15 4.70 -4.39
N TRP A 27 -1.36 3.66 -5.21
CA TRP A 27 -0.28 2.79 -5.65
C TRP A 27 0.74 3.53 -6.52
N ILE A 28 0.32 4.33 -7.51
CA ILE A 28 1.22 5.13 -8.35
C ILE A 28 2.11 6.01 -7.48
N VAL A 29 1.52 6.77 -6.56
CA VAL A 29 2.28 7.69 -5.70
C VAL A 29 3.30 6.93 -4.86
N ASP A 30 2.90 5.83 -4.21
CA ASP A 30 3.82 5.01 -3.42
C ASP A 30 4.94 4.39 -4.30
N PHE A 31 4.61 3.98 -5.52
CA PHE A 31 5.58 3.44 -6.48
C PHE A 31 6.56 4.50 -6.97
N THR A 32 6.10 5.72 -7.25
CA THR A 32 6.96 6.85 -7.60
C THR A 32 7.95 7.18 -6.48
N VAL A 33 7.49 7.21 -5.22
CA VAL A 33 8.39 7.42 -4.07
C VAL A 33 9.45 6.33 -4.00
N TYR A 34 9.07 5.08 -4.21
CA TYR A 34 10.01 3.96 -4.29
C TYR A 34 11.04 4.15 -5.43
N LEU A 35 10.60 4.47 -6.64
CA LEU A 35 11.50 4.70 -7.78
C LEU A 35 12.49 5.82 -7.50
N VAL A 36 12.02 6.94 -6.93
CA VAL A 36 12.91 8.05 -6.53
C VAL A 36 13.95 7.58 -5.52
N GLY A 37 13.55 6.81 -4.51
CA GLY A 37 14.47 6.25 -3.51
C GLY A 37 15.53 5.33 -4.14
N VAL A 38 15.13 4.46 -5.07
CA VAL A 38 16.05 3.57 -5.79
C VAL A 38 17.01 4.36 -6.67
N VAL A 39 16.53 5.35 -7.43
CA VAL A 39 17.38 6.19 -8.29
C VAL A 39 18.38 6.99 -7.47
N VAL A 40 17.94 7.63 -6.39
CA VAL A 40 18.85 8.37 -5.49
C VAL A 40 19.90 7.45 -4.89
N GLY A 41 19.50 6.27 -4.42
CA GLY A 41 20.43 5.28 -3.88
C GLY A 41 21.43 4.77 -4.92
N PHE A 42 20.98 4.52 -6.15
CA PHE A 42 21.83 4.07 -7.25
C PHE A 42 22.86 5.14 -7.63
N VAL A 43 22.42 6.40 -7.79
CA VAL A 43 23.31 7.52 -8.07
C VAL A 43 24.34 7.70 -6.96
N THR A 44 23.93 7.54 -5.70
CA THR A 44 24.84 7.62 -4.55
C THR A 44 25.87 6.49 -4.59
N LEU A 45 25.45 5.26 -4.88
CA LEU A 45 26.35 4.10 -4.98
C LEU A 45 27.35 4.27 -6.13
N ALA A 46 26.89 4.69 -7.31
CA ALA A 46 27.75 4.96 -8.46
C ALA A 46 28.74 6.11 -8.19
N ALA A 47 28.31 7.16 -7.51
CA ALA A 47 29.20 8.25 -7.12
C ALA A 47 30.27 7.80 -6.11
N MET A 48 29.93 6.89 -5.19
CA MET A 48 30.91 6.30 -4.26
C MET A 48 31.92 5.41 -4.99
N ASP A 49 31.45 4.60 -5.93
CA ASP A 49 32.31 3.72 -6.74
C ASP A 49 33.45 4.49 -7.44
N LEU A 50 33.12 5.66 -7.99
CA LEU A 50 34.10 6.55 -8.64
C LEU A 50 35.16 7.11 -7.68
N VAL A 51 34.89 7.15 -6.37
CA VAL A 51 35.78 7.75 -5.36
C VAL A 51 36.63 6.69 -4.66
N VAL A 52 36.05 5.53 -4.37
CA VAL A 52 36.71 4.51 -3.52
C VAL A 52 36.98 3.19 -4.22
N ASP A 53 36.67 3.05 -5.52
CA ASP A 53 36.83 1.82 -6.32
C ASP A 53 36.19 0.61 -5.61
N LEU A 54 34.85 0.58 -5.63
CA LEU A 54 34.11 -0.49 -4.99
C LEU A 54 34.29 -1.74 -5.86
N GLY A 55 35.03 -2.73 -5.34
CA GLY A 55 35.29 -3.96 -6.10
C GLY A 55 34.04 -4.56 -6.75
N ASP A 56 34.22 -5.17 -7.93
CA ASP A 56 33.21 -5.50 -8.95
C ASP A 56 31.85 -6.06 -8.47
N ASN A 57 31.81 -6.75 -7.33
CA ASN A 57 30.60 -7.37 -6.79
C ASN A 57 29.76 -6.42 -5.90
N ILE A 58 30.37 -5.38 -5.35
CA ILE A 58 29.71 -4.45 -4.41
C ILE A 58 28.57 -3.67 -5.07
N PRO A 59 28.68 -3.16 -6.32
CA PRO A 59 27.57 -2.50 -6.99
C PRO A 59 26.33 -3.40 -7.15
N VAL A 60 26.53 -4.69 -7.41
CA VAL A 60 25.45 -5.67 -7.56
C VAL A 60 24.73 -5.90 -6.23
N PHE A 61 25.49 -6.14 -5.14
CA PHE A 61 24.89 -6.30 -3.81
C PHE A 61 24.25 -5.01 -3.31
N GLY A 62 24.83 -3.85 -3.64
CA GLY A 62 24.25 -2.54 -3.35
C GLY A 62 22.92 -2.32 -4.07
N LEU A 63 22.82 -2.69 -5.35
CA LEU A 63 21.58 -2.60 -6.11
C LEU A 63 20.49 -3.52 -5.55
N LEU A 64 20.83 -4.77 -5.19
CA LEU A 64 19.90 -5.68 -4.51
C LEU A 64 19.46 -5.09 -3.16
N GLY A 65 20.41 -4.55 -2.40
CA GLY A 65 20.16 -3.85 -1.14
C GLY A 65 19.21 -2.67 -1.30
N LEU A 66 19.31 -1.90 -2.39
CA LEU A 66 18.39 -0.80 -2.70
C LEU A 66 17.00 -1.32 -3.06
N LEU A 67 16.92 -2.34 -3.91
CA LEU A 67 15.65 -2.90 -4.38
C LEU A 67 14.77 -3.38 -3.21
N PHE A 68 15.37 -4.04 -2.23
CA PHE A 68 14.64 -4.55 -1.06
C PHE A 68 14.65 -3.58 0.12
N GLY A 69 15.74 -2.85 0.33
CA GLY A 69 15.91 -1.92 1.45
C GLY A 69 15.01 -0.70 1.34
N VAL A 70 14.90 -0.06 0.17
CA VAL A 70 14.06 1.13 -0.02
C VAL A 70 12.59 0.87 0.36
N PRO A 71 11.90 -0.18 -0.14
CA PRO A 71 10.50 -0.40 0.21
C PRO A 71 10.31 -0.84 1.67
N LEU A 72 11.29 -1.55 2.25
CA LEU A 72 11.27 -1.91 3.68
C LEU A 72 11.40 -0.68 4.57
N LEU A 73 12.40 0.17 4.30
CA LEU A 73 12.62 1.44 5.00
C LEU A 73 11.42 2.37 4.82
N TYR A 74 10.93 2.49 3.58
CA TYR A 74 9.72 3.25 3.29
C TYR A 74 8.55 2.72 4.12
N GLY A 75 8.32 1.41 4.14
CA GLY A 75 7.27 0.77 4.92
C GLY A 75 7.43 0.84 6.45
N LEU A 76 8.63 1.07 6.98
CA LEU A 76 8.83 1.39 8.41
C LEU A 76 8.29 2.79 8.74
N CYS A 77 8.40 3.73 7.81
CA CYS A 77 7.83 5.07 7.93
C CYS A 77 6.29 5.07 7.85
N PHE A 78 5.65 3.94 7.50
CA PHE A 78 4.18 3.80 7.48
C PHE A 78 3.64 3.61 8.88
N ARG A 79 3.33 4.71 9.55
CA ARG A 79 2.47 4.64 10.73
C ARG A 79 1.01 4.47 10.28
N ASN A 80 0.33 3.44 10.79
CA ASN A 80 -1.14 3.34 10.80
C ASN A 80 -1.81 2.90 9.48
N GLY A 81 -1.10 2.17 8.62
CA GLY A 81 -1.64 1.64 7.36
C GLY A 81 -1.89 2.71 6.28
N ARG A 82 -1.16 3.84 6.35
CA ARG A 82 -1.24 4.94 5.40
C ARG A 82 0.15 5.27 4.86
N GLY A 83 0.35 5.06 3.57
CA GLY A 83 1.50 5.62 2.83
C GLY A 83 1.26 7.01 2.35
N LEU A 84 2.28 7.64 1.77
CA LEU A 84 2.09 8.92 1.08
C LEU A 84 0.96 8.80 0.05
N GLY A 85 0.93 7.73 -0.73
CA GLY A 85 -0.15 7.49 -1.69
C GLY A 85 -1.51 7.29 -1.04
N ALA A 86 -1.59 6.56 0.08
CA ALA A 86 -2.85 6.38 0.79
C ALA A 86 -3.32 7.67 1.49
N VAL A 87 -2.40 8.48 2.01
CA VAL A 87 -2.69 9.81 2.56
C VAL A 87 -3.25 10.70 1.46
N TRP A 88 -2.56 10.77 0.32
CA TRP A 88 -2.94 11.57 -0.83
C TRP A 88 -4.30 11.15 -1.41
N ALA A 89 -4.52 9.85 -1.59
CA ALA A 89 -5.78 9.32 -2.12
C ALA A 89 -6.93 9.25 -1.09
N GLY A 90 -6.69 9.65 0.16
CA GLY A 90 -7.69 9.57 1.23
C GLY A 90 -8.10 8.14 1.60
N THR A 91 -7.22 7.16 1.38
CA THR A 91 -7.46 5.75 1.66
C THR A 91 -6.69 5.28 2.89
N ARG A 92 -7.09 4.14 3.45
CA ARG A 92 -6.35 3.44 4.49
C ARG A 92 -6.42 1.94 4.25
N LEU A 93 -5.27 1.27 4.29
CA LEU A 93 -5.23 -0.19 4.25
C LEU A 93 -5.43 -0.73 5.67
N VAL A 94 -6.43 -1.59 5.83
CA VAL A 94 -6.82 -2.19 7.11
C VAL A 94 -6.95 -3.70 6.99
N ARG A 95 -6.91 -4.38 8.13
CA ARG A 95 -7.20 -5.80 8.22
C ARG A 95 -8.68 -6.05 7.96
N ARG A 96 -9.01 -7.08 7.18
CA ARG A 96 -10.40 -7.44 6.86
C ARG A 96 -11.14 -8.03 8.08
N SER A 97 -10.42 -8.61 9.03
CA SER A 97 -10.97 -9.22 10.24
C SER A 97 -11.65 -8.21 11.17
N ASP A 98 -11.01 -7.07 11.41
CA ASP A 98 -11.32 -6.16 12.52
C ASP A 98 -11.21 -4.68 12.14
N GLY A 99 -10.94 -4.36 10.86
CA GLY A 99 -10.64 -2.99 10.44
C GLY A 99 -9.36 -2.42 11.07
N GLY A 100 -8.59 -3.25 11.77
CA GLY A 100 -7.44 -2.84 12.55
C GLY A 100 -6.26 -2.42 11.68
N ARG A 101 -5.31 -1.70 12.29
CA ARG A 101 -4.05 -1.32 11.65
C ARG A 101 -3.23 -2.56 11.26
N ILE A 102 -2.44 -2.44 10.21
CA ILE A 102 -1.57 -3.51 9.69
C ILE A 102 -0.34 -3.77 10.59
N GLY A 103 0.03 -2.80 11.43
CA GLY A 103 1.11 -2.94 12.42
C GLY A 103 2.48 -3.19 11.76
N ALA A 104 3.28 -4.07 12.36
CA ALA A 104 4.64 -4.42 11.94
C ALA A 104 4.76 -5.03 10.53
N LYS A 105 3.63 -5.31 9.87
CA LYS A 105 3.60 -5.81 8.48
C LYS A 105 3.64 -4.70 7.43
N GLY A 106 3.87 -3.44 7.83
CA GLY A 106 4.03 -2.28 6.95
C GLY A 106 5.17 -2.42 5.92
N PRO A 107 6.41 -2.74 6.35
CA PRO A 107 7.53 -3.02 5.45
C PRO A 107 7.20 -4.09 4.40
N TRP A 108 6.65 -5.22 4.85
CA TRP A 108 6.22 -6.29 3.95
C TRP A 108 5.10 -5.87 3.00
N ALA A 109 4.15 -5.06 3.46
CA ALA A 109 3.08 -4.54 2.61
C ALA A 109 3.62 -3.67 1.48
N MET A 110 4.64 -2.86 1.77
CA MET A 110 5.27 -1.98 0.78
C MET A 110 6.08 -2.77 -0.24
N LEU A 111 6.89 -3.74 0.20
CA LEU A 111 7.65 -4.60 -0.71
C LEU A 111 6.76 -5.33 -1.71
N VAL A 112 5.68 -5.97 -1.23
CA VAL A 112 4.70 -6.63 -2.11
C VAL A 112 4.08 -5.62 -3.08
N ARG A 113 3.77 -4.41 -2.61
CA ARG A 113 3.08 -3.38 -3.39
C ARG A 113 3.98 -2.71 -4.45
N THR A 114 5.29 -2.58 -4.19
CA THR A 114 6.23 -1.93 -5.12
C THR A 114 6.93 -2.92 -6.05
N ILE A 115 7.07 -4.18 -5.65
CA ILE A 115 7.75 -5.22 -6.45
C ILE A 115 6.73 -6.18 -7.08
N LEU A 116 5.94 -6.87 -6.25
CA LEU A 116 5.07 -7.96 -6.73
C LEU A 116 3.84 -7.47 -7.49
N LEU A 117 3.27 -6.33 -7.10
CA LEU A 117 2.08 -5.78 -7.76
C LEU A 117 2.34 -5.32 -9.21
N PRO A 118 3.43 -4.58 -9.52
CA PRO A 118 3.79 -4.31 -10.91
C PRO A 118 4.07 -5.59 -11.71
N LEU A 119 4.77 -6.57 -11.12
CA LEU A 119 4.99 -7.87 -11.76
C LEU A 119 3.67 -8.60 -12.07
N LEU A 120 2.70 -8.53 -11.16
CA LEU A 120 1.38 -9.10 -11.35
C LEU A 120 0.61 -8.38 -12.45
N ILE A 121 0.68 -7.05 -12.53
CA ILE A 121 0.10 -6.27 -13.64
C ILE A 121 0.71 -6.72 -14.98
N ILE A 122 2.03 -6.84 -15.05
CA ILE A 122 2.73 -7.33 -16.25
C ILE A 122 2.26 -8.74 -16.60
N GLY A 123 2.19 -9.64 -15.61
CA GLY A 123 1.72 -11.01 -15.80
C GLY A 123 0.29 -11.10 -16.32
N VAL A 124 -0.63 -10.27 -15.79
CA VAL A 124 -2.02 -10.21 -16.24
C VAL A 124 -2.12 -9.66 -17.66
N VAL A 125 -1.39 -8.58 -17.97
CA VAL A 125 -1.34 -8.01 -19.33
C VAL A 125 -0.73 -9.01 -20.33
N ALA A 126 0.22 -9.82 -19.90
CA ALA A 126 0.82 -10.89 -20.69
C ALA A 126 -0.06 -12.16 -20.81
N GLY A 127 -1.30 -12.14 -20.30
CA GLY A 127 -2.28 -13.24 -20.45
C GLY A 127 -2.44 -14.13 -19.21
N GLY A 128 -1.86 -13.78 -18.07
CA GLY A 128 -2.02 -14.49 -16.80
C GLY A 128 -3.32 -14.14 -16.04
N GLY A 129 -3.79 -15.06 -15.20
CA GLY A 129 -4.95 -14.86 -14.30
C GLY A 129 -4.55 -14.54 -12.85
N TYR A 130 -5.50 -14.02 -12.06
CA TYR A 130 -5.31 -13.76 -10.62
C TYR A 130 -6.45 -14.36 -9.77
N ALA A 131 -6.11 -14.92 -8.59
CA ALA A 131 -7.05 -15.53 -7.64
C ALA A 131 -7.49 -14.54 -6.53
N PRO A 132 -8.76 -14.10 -6.49
CA PRO A 132 -9.22 -13.02 -5.59
C PRO A 132 -9.43 -13.42 -4.11
N ASP A 133 -9.65 -14.70 -3.82
CA ASP A 133 -10.20 -15.13 -2.52
C ASP A 133 -9.18 -15.19 -1.36
N MET A 134 -7.89 -14.95 -1.61
CA MET A 134 -6.86 -14.97 -0.56
C MET A 134 -6.63 -13.61 0.12
N ILE A 135 -7.41 -12.59 -0.23
CA ILE A 135 -7.13 -11.21 0.19
C ILE A 135 -7.59 -10.97 1.64
N LYS A 136 -6.62 -11.00 2.57
CA LYS A 136 -6.81 -10.73 4.02
C LYS A 136 -6.85 -9.23 4.39
N ARG A 137 -6.74 -8.31 3.42
CA ARG A 137 -6.60 -6.86 3.66
C ARG A 137 -7.47 -6.07 2.70
N VAL A 138 -8.05 -4.96 3.16
CA VAL A 138 -8.92 -4.12 2.34
C VAL A 138 -8.51 -2.65 2.48
N SER A 139 -8.61 -1.90 1.39
CA SER A 139 -8.45 -0.44 1.41
C SER A 139 -9.81 0.20 1.62
N ILE A 140 -9.93 1.07 2.62
CA ILE A 140 -11.16 1.80 2.92
C ILE A 140 -11.04 3.27 2.54
N ASP A 141 -12.17 3.88 2.18
CA ASP A 141 -12.29 5.33 2.04
C ASP A 141 -12.47 5.94 3.43
N VAL A 142 -11.47 6.72 3.88
CA VAL A 142 -11.44 7.22 5.26
C VAL A 142 -12.57 8.22 5.50
N ALA A 143 -12.82 9.11 4.56
CA ALA A 143 -13.83 10.16 4.72
C ALA A 143 -15.24 9.56 4.72
N LYS A 144 -15.52 8.64 3.78
CA LYS A 144 -16.84 8.00 3.69
C LYS A 144 -17.09 7.07 4.87
N THR A 145 -16.10 6.29 5.28
CA THR A 145 -16.23 5.38 6.44
C THR A 145 -16.42 6.17 7.72
N ARG A 146 -15.74 7.31 7.90
CA ARG A 146 -15.94 8.19 9.06
C ARG A 146 -17.36 8.76 9.11
N ARG A 147 -17.87 9.27 7.98
CA ARG A 147 -19.26 9.78 7.90
C ARG A 147 -20.28 8.69 8.24
N LEU A 148 -20.08 7.48 7.72
CA LEU A 148 -20.95 6.34 8.03
C LEU A 148 -20.96 6.02 9.53
N GLN A 149 -19.80 6.08 10.18
CA GLN A 149 -19.69 5.86 11.62
C GLN A 149 -20.35 6.97 12.44
N GLU A 150 -20.24 8.22 11.99
CA GLU A 150 -20.90 9.39 12.61
C GLU A 150 -22.42 9.30 12.47
N GLU A 151 -22.94 8.98 11.28
CA GLU A 151 -24.38 8.78 11.02
C GLU A 151 -24.96 7.65 11.88
N ARG A 152 -24.23 6.55 12.04
CA ARG A 152 -24.64 5.42 12.89
C ARG A 152 -24.64 5.79 14.37
N ARG A 153 -23.63 6.53 14.84
CA ARG A 153 -23.57 7.00 16.24
C ARG A 153 -24.68 7.99 16.57
N ALA A 154 -25.06 8.83 15.60
CA ALA A 154 -26.15 9.79 15.75
C ALA A 154 -27.55 9.15 15.62
N GLY A 155 -27.65 7.83 15.38
CA GLY A 155 -28.92 7.10 15.30
C GLY A 155 -29.66 7.25 13.96
N TYR A 156 -29.04 7.87 12.94
CA TYR A 156 -29.66 8.03 11.62
C TYR A 156 -29.73 6.74 10.81
N LEU A 157 -28.93 5.73 11.16
CA LEU A 157 -28.93 4.42 10.51
C LEU A 157 -29.29 3.33 11.52
N PRO A 158 -30.30 2.49 11.24
CA PRO A 158 -30.66 1.40 12.15
C PRO A 158 -29.49 0.42 12.28
N PRO A 159 -29.23 -0.13 13.49
CA PRO A 159 -28.32 -1.27 13.62
C PRO A 159 -28.95 -2.42 12.84
N ARG A 160 -28.37 -2.77 11.69
CA ARG A 160 -28.76 -4.01 11.00
C ARG A 160 -28.39 -5.19 11.92
N VAL A 161 -29.43 -5.94 12.29
CA VAL A 161 -29.41 -7.21 13.00
C VAL A 161 -28.73 -8.27 12.14
#